data_AF-G0J757-F1
#
_entry.id   AF-G0J757-F1
#
_cell.length_a   1.000
_cell.length_b   1.000
_cell.length_c   1.000
_cell.angle_alpha   90.00
_cell.angle_beta   90.00
_cell.angle_gamma   90.00
#
_symmetry.space_group_name_H-M   'P 1'
#
loop_
_entity.id
_entity.type
_entity.pdbx_description
1 polymer ?
#
loop_
_entity_poly.entity_id
_entity_poly.type
_entity_poly.pdbx_seq_one_letter_code
_entity_poly.pdbx_strand_id
1 'polypeptide(L)'
;MKMYIVVKDSIPDKLIPVITAHASLACYKKFEENEQMIKWINGIFNKVVCVVNEDEFERLKKEVDHVLLTESALDNQEVCLAFCPRKEYPKKFKFLKMWTPQGLG
;
A
#
# COMPACT_ATOMS: atom_id res chain seq x y z
N MET A 1 -8.05 4.10 12.00
CA MET A 1 -7.62 2.87 11.30
C MET A 1 -7.43 3.19 9.83
N LYS A 2 -6.39 2.68 9.19
CA LYS A 2 -6.16 2.95 7.77
C LYS A 2 -5.41 1.79 7.14
N MET A 3 -5.67 1.56 5.86
CA MET A 3 -4.81 0.73 5.01
C MET A 3 -3.70 1.62 4.48
N TYR A 4 -2.44 1.27 4.74
CA TYR A 4 -1.32 1.88 4.02
C TYR A 4 -1.03 1.07 2.77
N ILE A 5 -0.87 1.78 1.66
CA ILE A 5 -0.40 1.23 0.39
C ILE A 5 0.85 2.03 0.04
N VAL A 6 2.00 1.38 -0.06
CA VAL A 6 3.27 2.03 -0.37
C VAL A 6 3.72 1.58 -1.75
N VAL A 7 4.04 2.53 -2.62
CA VAL A 7 4.52 2.31 -3.99
C VAL A 7 5.94 2.82 -4.12
N LYS A 8 6.76 2.14 -4.94
CA LYS A 8 8.11 2.63 -5.24
C LYS A 8 8.04 3.94 -6.05
N ASP A 9 8.96 4.86 -5.80
CA ASP A 9 9.07 6.14 -6.52
C ASP A 9 9.46 5.99 -8.00
N SER A 10 10.01 4.84 -8.37
CA SER A 10 10.32 4.46 -9.75
C SER A 10 9.08 4.08 -10.58
N ILE A 11 7.91 3.89 -9.96
CA ILE A 11 6.70 3.47 -10.67
C ILE A 11 6.08 4.66 -11.42
N PRO A 12 5.77 4.52 -12.73
CA PRO A 12 5.11 5.56 -13.49
C PRO A 12 3.77 5.99 -12.87
N ASP A 13 3.56 7.30 -12.72
CA ASP A 13 2.36 7.88 -12.10
C ASP A 13 1.05 7.35 -12.69
N LYS A 14 1.01 7.13 -14.02
CA LYS A 14 -0.16 6.58 -14.72
C LYS A 14 -0.57 5.17 -14.27
N LEU A 15 0.36 4.40 -13.68
CA LEU A 15 0.11 3.02 -13.21
C LEU A 15 -0.29 2.98 -11.74
N ILE A 16 0.07 3.99 -10.94
CA ILE A 16 -0.16 4.01 -9.50
C ILE A 16 -1.64 3.80 -9.13
N PRO A 17 -2.63 4.42 -9.79
CA PRO A 17 -4.05 4.16 -9.50
C PRO A 17 -4.46 2.69 -9.68
N VAL A 18 -3.99 2.04 -10.75
CA VAL A 18 -4.32 0.63 -11.05
C VAL A 18 -3.63 -0.30 -10.06
N ILE A 19 -2.33 -0.08 -9.82
CA ILE A 19 -1.54 -0.87 -8.87
C ILE A 19 -2.14 -0.78 -7.46
N THR A 20 -2.49 0.41 -7.00
CA THR A 20 -3.07 0.62 -5.66
C THR A 20 -4.47 0.01 -5.53
N ALA A 21 -5.28 -0.01 -6.59
CA ALA A 21 -6.55 -0.71 -6.63
C ALA A 21 -6.37 -2.23 -6.49
N HIS A 22 -5.47 -2.84 -7.27
CA HIS A 22 -5.11 -4.25 -7.14
C HIS A 22 -4.58 -4.56 -5.74
N ALA A 23 -3.72 -3.70 -5.20
CA ALA A 23 -3.11 -3.90 -3.89
C ALA A 23 -4.16 -3.94 -2.77
N SER A 24 -5.12 -3.02 -2.81
CA SER A 24 -6.25 -3.00 -1.88
C SER A 24 -7.07 -4.29 -1.95
N LEU A 25 -7.35 -4.80 -3.16
CA LEU A 25 -8.17 -6.00 -3.34
C LEU A 25 -7.43 -7.26 -2.90
N ALA A 26 -6.15 -7.38 -3.28
CA ALA A 26 -5.31 -8.51 -2.86
C ALA A 26 -5.13 -8.52 -1.33
N CYS A 27 -4.95 -7.35 -0.72
CA CYS A 27 -4.87 -7.22 0.74
C CYS A 27 -6.18 -7.59 1.42
N TYR A 28 -7.33 -7.14 0.90
CA TYR A 28 -8.64 -7.57 1.41
C TYR A 28 -8.77 -9.09 1.36
N LYS A 29 -8.50 -9.70 0.19
CA LYS A 29 -8.63 -11.15 -0.01
C LYS A 29 -7.72 -11.96 0.93
N LYS A 30 -6.49 -11.52 1.17
CA LYS A 30 -5.55 -12.21 2.07
C LYS A 30 -6.01 -12.16 3.54
N PHE A 31 -6.64 -11.07 3.95
CA PHE A 31 -6.99 -10.80 5.35
C PHE A 31 -8.50 -10.69 5.57
N GLU A 32 -9.31 -11.35 4.74
CA GLU A 32 -10.78 -11.20 4.76
C GLU A 32 -11.39 -11.55 6.12
N GLU A 33 -10.83 -12.57 6.79
CA GLU A 33 -11.27 -13.02 8.11
C GLU A 33 -10.60 -12.25 9.28
N ASN A 34 -9.66 -11.33 8.99
CA ASN A 34 -8.98 -10.57 10.04
C ASN A 34 -9.92 -9.54 10.68
N GLU A 35 -10.00 -9.51 12.01
CA GLU A 35 -10.89 -8.58 12.71
C GLU A 35 -10.66 -7.11 12.36
N GLN A 36 -9.40 -6.68 12.17
CA GLN A 36 -9.10 -5.30 11.82
C GLN A 36 -9.55 -4.99 10.38
N MET A 37 -9.39 -5.95 9.47
CA MET A 37 -9.92 -5.83 8.10
C MET A 37 -11.44 -5.71 8.12
N ILE A 38 -12.14 -6.60 8.85
CA ILE A 38 -13.61 -6.59 8.99
C ILE A 38 -14.08 -5.26 9.61
N LYS A 39 -13.41 -4.76 10.65
CA LYS A 39 -13.71 -3.46 11.27
C LYS A 39 -13.46 -2.30 10.30
N TRP A 40 -12.49 -2.43 9.39
CA TRP A 40 -12.10 -1.37 8.47
C TRP A 40 -13.04 -1.27 7.27
N ILE A 41 -13.38 -2.41 6.67
CA ILE A 41 -14.29 -2.47 5.51
C ILE A 41 -15.71 -2.04 5.90
N ASN A 42 -16.17 -2.40 7.11
CA ASN A 42 -17.48 -1.99 7.64
C ASN A 42 -17.47 -0.65 8.39
N GLY A 43 -16.33 0.04 8.38
CA GLY A 43 -16.12 1.28 9.13
C GLY A 43 -15.64 2.40 8.23
N ILE A 44 -14.52 3.03 8.63
CA ILE A 44 -14.02 4.24 7.97
C ILE A 44 -13.41 4.00 6.59
N PHE A 45 -13.08 2.75 6.24
CA PHE A 45 -12.57 2.31 4.93
C PHE A 45 -11.46 3.20 4.30
N ASN A 46 -10.68 3.89 5.14
CA ASN A 46 -9.69 4.88 4.71
C ASN A 46 -8.39 4.21 4.23
N LYS A 47 -7.88 4.64 3.08
CA LYS A 47 -6.62 4.22 2.46
C LYS A 47 -5.67 5.42 2.39
N VAL A 48 -4.39 5.17 2.64
CA VAL A 48 -3.33 6.15 2.43
C VAL A 48 -2.32 5.56 1.46
N VAL A 49 -2.12 6.25 0.34
CA VAL A 49 -1.09 5.89 -0.63
C VAL A 49 0.16 6.71 -0.33
N CYS A 50 1.29 6.04 -0.15
CA CYS A 50 2.58 6.65 0.09
C CYS A 50 3.57 6.26 -1.01
N VAL A 51 4.53 7.13 -1.27
CA VAL A 51 5.64 6.87 -2.19
C VAL A 51 6.92 6.72 -1.38
N VAL A 52 7.73 5.72 -1.72
CA VAL A 52 8.97 5.37 -1.02
C VAL A 52 10.08 5.04 -2.01
N ASN A 53 11.33 5.23 -1.62
CA ASN A 53 12.46 4.73 -2.40
C ASN A 53 12.69 3.23 -2.16
N GLU A 54 13.66 2.65 -2.88
CA GLU A 54 13.99 1.21 -2.79
C GLU A 54 14.40 0.78 -1.37
N ASP A 55 15.25 1.55 -0.69
CA ASP A 55 15.73 1.23 0.67
C ASP A 55 14.60 1.22 1.69
N GLU A 56 13.69 2.19 1.60
CA GLU A 56 12.49 2.27 2.43
C GLU A 56 11.53 1.12 2.14
N PHE A 57 11.36 0.77 0.86
CA PHE A 57 10.53 -0.35 0.44
C PHE A 57 11.01 -1.67 1.05
N GLU A 58 12.31 -1.98 0.94
CA GLU A 58 12.91 -3.18 1.52
C GLU A 58 12.84 -3.22 3.05
N ARG A 59 12.90 -2.06 3.72
CA ARG A 59 12.67 -1.97 5.17
C ARG A 59 11.22 -2.20 5.56
N LEU A 60 10.27 -1.75 4.73
CA LEU A 60 8.84 -1.92 4.97
C LEU A 60 8.36 -3.33 4.65
N LYS A 61 9.01 -4.01 3.70
CA LYS A 61 8.76 -5.42 3.36
C LYS A 61 8.99 -6.38 4.52
N LYS A 62 9.78 -5.97 5.53
CA LYS A 62 10.03 -6.75 6.76
C LYS A 62 8.91 -6.62 7.80
N GLU A 63 7.96 -5.73 7.60
CA GLU A 63 6.81 -5.56 8.50
C GLU A 63 5.80 -6.69 8.33
N VAL A 64 5.05 -6.98 9.40
CA VAL A 64 4.01 -8.01 9.39
C VAL A 64 2.75 -7.54 8.67
N ASP A 65 1.92 -8.52 8.31
CA ASP A 65 0.56 -8.33 7.79
C ASP A 65 0.50 -7.46 6.53
N HIS A 66 1.33 -7.78 5.54
CA HIS A 66 1.33 -7.13 4.24
C HIS A 66 1.09 -8.10 3.08
N VAL A 67 0.75 -7.53 1.93
CA VAL A 67 0.77 -8.17 0.62
C VAL A 67 1.77 -7.43 -0.26
N LEU A 68 2.66 -8.18 -0.89
CA LEU A 68 3.56 -7.70 -1.93
C LEU A 68 2.87 -7.90 -3.29
N LEU A 69 2.89 -6.86 -4.12
CA LEU A 69 2.41 -6.92 -5.50
C LEU A 69 3.57 -6.79 -6.48
N THR A 70 3.47 -7.59 -7.53
CA THR A 70 4.28 -7.49 -8.74
C THR A 70 3.44 -7.02 -9.92
N GLU A 71 4.06 -6.38 -10.90
CA GLU A 71 3.38 -5.90 -12.11
C GLU A 71 4.01 -6.55 -13.35
N SER A 72 3.22 -7.28 -14.12
CA SER A 72 3.70 -8.01 -15.30
C SER A 72 4.08 -7.06 -16.45
N ALA A 73 3.43 -5.89 -16.54
CA ALA A 73 3.80 -4.84 -17.48
C ALA A 73 5.18 -4.21 -17.18
N LEU A 74 5.76 -4.51 -16.02
CA LEU A 74 7.09 -4.08 -15.57
C LEU A 74 7.98 -5.30 -15.28
N ASP A 75 7.93 -6.34 -16.13
CA ASP A 75 8.76 -7.55 -16.01
C ASP A 75 8.63 -8.27 -14.66
N ASN A 76 7.43 -8.27 -14.07
CA ASN A 76 7.14 -8.82 -12.75
C ASN A 76 7.92 -8.17 -11.60
N GLN A 77 8.34 -6.92 -11.77
CA GLN A 77 8.97 -6.15 -10.69
C GLN A 77 8.03 -6.00 -9.50
N GLU A 78 8.61 -5.99 -8.30
CA GLU A 78 7.93 -5.63 -7.07
C GLU A 78 7.59 -4.13 -7.08
N VAL A 79 6.31 -3.80 -7.09
CA VAL A 79 5.86 -2.41 -7.29
C VAL A 79 5.25 -1.77 -6.05
N CYS A 80 4.67 -2.58 -5.16
CA CYS A 80 3.82 -2.07 -4.10
C CYS A 80 3.71 -3.05 -2.93
N LEU A 81 3.58 -2.51 -1.71
CA LEU A 81 3.11 -3.25 -0.52
C LEU A 81 1.79 -2.66 -0.03
N ALA A 82 0.81 -3.51 0.25
CA ALA A 82 -0.41 -3.13 0.97
C ALA A 82 -0.42 -3.77 2.36
N PHE A 83 -0.67 -2.96 3.38
CA PHE A 83 -0.70 -3.41 4.78
C PHE A 83 -2.13 -3.60 5.25
N CYS A 84 -2.39 -4.70 5.96
CA CYS A 84 -3.65 -4.94 6.65
C CYS A 84 -3.99 -3.72 7.50
N PRO A 85 -5.23 -3.17 7.39
CA PRO A 85 -5.64 -2.05 8.19
C PRO A 85 -5.43 -2.33 9.68
N ARG A 86 -4.93 -1.36 10.42
CA ARG A 86 -4.79 -1.45 11.88
C ARG A 86 -5.00 -0.09 12.53
N LYS A 87 -5.37 -0.11 13.81
CA LYS A 87 -5.56 1.11 14.62
C LYS A 87 -4.23 1.84 14.83
N GLU A 88 -3.18 1.10 15.14
CA GLU A 88 -1.85 1.63 15.42
C GLU A 88 -0.83 1.04 14.45
N TYR A 89 -0.03 1.93 13.86
CA TYR A 89 1.11 1.56 13.02
C TYR A 89 2.40 1.96 13.73
N PRO A 90 3.52 1.28 13.45
CA PRO A 90 4.85 1.74 13.85
C PRO A 90 5.07 3.20 13.45
N LYS A 91 5.77 3.98 14.29
CA LYS A 91 5.94 5.43 14.11
C LYS A 91 6.44 5.81 12.71
N LYS A 92 7.28 4.97 12.08
CA LYS A 92 7.80 5.17 10.72
C LYS A 92 6.71 5.44 9.66
N PHE A 93 5.54 4.81 9.78
CA PHE A 93 4.43 5.00 8.83
C PHE A 93 3.85 6.43 8.83
N LYS A 94 4.02 7.18 9.93
CA LYS A 94 3.57 8.57 10.02
C LYS A 94 4.47 9.54 9.24
N PHE A 95 5.69 9.14 8.94
CA PHE A 95 6.68 9.96 8.24
C PHE A 95 6.79 9.62 6.75
N LEU A 96 6.02 8.63 6.27
CA LEU A 96 5.97 8.30 4.86
C LEU A 96 5.39 9.45 4.05
N LYS A 97 6.05 9.79 2.95
CA LYS A 97 5.56 10.81 2.02
C LYS A 97 4.29 10.30 1.33
N MET A 98 3.19 11.05 1.45
CA MET A 98 1.97 10.72 0.70
C MET A 98 2.23 10.91 -0.79
N TRP A 99 1.75 9.96 -1.60
CA TRP A 99 1.76 10.14 -3.03
C TRP A 99 0.72 11.19 -3.43
N THR A 100 1.08 12.03 -4.39
CA THR A 100 0.20 13.03 -5.00
C THR A 100 0.33 12.90 -6.52
N PRO A 101 -0.77 12.96 -7.29
CA PRO A 101 -0.68 12.95 -8.74
C PRO A 101 0.23 14.07 -9.24
N GLN A 102 1.28 13.75 -10.00
CA GLN A 102 2.13 14.75 -10.63
C GLN A 102 1.55 15.04 -12.01
N GLY A 103 0.81 16.15 -12.16
CA GLY A 103 0.26 16.55 -13.47
C GLY A 103 -1.13 17.19 -13.48
N LEU A 104 -1.46 18.05 -12.52
CA LEU A 104 -2.48 19.09 -12.73
C LEU A 104 -1.80 20.45 -12.58
N GLY A 105 -1.16 20.88 -13.67
CA GLY A 105 -0.58 22.20 -13.87
C GLY A 105 -0.57 22.48 -15.36
#